data_AF-A0AAP6SI74-F1
#
_entry.id   AF-A0AAP6SI74-F1
#
_cell.length_a   1.000
_cell.length_b   1.000
_cell.length_c   1.000
_cell.angle_alpha   90.00
_cell.angle_beta   90.00
_cell.angle_gamma   90.00
#
_symmetry.space_group_name_H-M   'P 1'
#
loop_
_entity.id
_entity.type
_entity.pdbx_description
1 polymer ?
#
loop_
_entity_poly.entity_id
_entity_poly.type
_entity_poly.pdbx_seq_one_letter_code
_entity_poly.pdbx_strand_id
1 'polypeptide(L)' 'MNRNYNSIKALVGVTNIIITSELRYSELHALVEKSAVLENGILTIKVKECTLGTEEINALAKLGGKYVAFDLTEC' A
#
# COMPACT_ATOMS: atom_id res chain seq x y z
N MET A 1 -0.40 13.59 16.26
CA MET A 1 0.36 12.40 15.81
C MET A 1 1.08 12.73 14.52
N ASN A 2 2.39 12.99 14.59
CA ASN A 2 3.21 13.28 13.42
C ASN A 2 3.61 11.94 12.78
N ARG A 3 2.70 11.32 12.02
CA ARG A 3 2.98 10.07 11.31
C ARG A 3 4.01 10.39 10.22
N ASN A 4 5.16 9.76 10.35
CA ASN A 4 6.41 10.04 9.70
C ASN A 4 6.31 9.78 8.17
N TYR A 5 5.73 10.71 7.42
CA TYR A 5 5.61 10.65 5.95
C TYR A 5 6.95 10.43 5.25
N ASN A 6 8.06 10.88 5.86
CA ASN A 6 9.41 10.67 5.33
C ASN A 6 9.86 9.20 5.41
N SER A 7 9.49 8.47 6.47
CA SER A 7 9.78 7.03 6.58
C SER A 7 8.99 6.23 5.53
N ILE A 8 7.74 6.65 5.28
CA ILE A 8 6.87 6.06 4.26
C ILE A 8 7.42 6.29 2.84
N LYS A 9 7.95 7.49 2.55
CA LYS A 9 8.63 7.78 1.28
C LYS A 9 9.92 6.97 1.08
N ALA A 10 10.65 6.69 2.16
CA ALA A 10 11.87 5.90 2.10
C ALA A 10 11.60 4.41 1.83
N LEU A 11 10.44 3.90 2.25
CA LEU A 11 10.07 2.50 2.07
C LEU A 11 9.91 2.12 0.60
N VAL A 12 9.30 2.98 -0.24
CA VAL A 12 8.90 2.65 -1.62
C VAL A 12 10.07 2.26 -2.56
N GLY A 13 11.31 2.57 -2.19
CA GLY A 13 12.51 2.15 -2.93
C GLY A 13 13.09 0.79 -2.52
N VAL A 14 12.43 0.06 -1.64
CA VAL A 14 12.89 -1.20 -1.05
C VAL A 14 12.04 -2.37 -1.57
N THR A 15 12.67 -3.53 -1.75
CA THR A 15 11.98 -4.77 -2.12
C THR A 15 11.11 -5.29 -0.97
N ASN A 16 9.86 -5.68 -1.25
CA ASN A 16 8.92 -6.33 -0.31
C ASN A 16 8.56 -5.49 0.93
N ILE A 17 7.84 -4.41 0.71
CA ILE A 17 7.36 -3.53 1.78
C ILE A 17 6.02 -4.04 2.28
N ILE A 18 5.83 -4.12 3.60
CA ILE A 18 4.53 -4.42 4.19
C ILE A 18 4.02 -3.18 4.91
N ILE A 19 2.84 -2.69 4.52
CA ILE A 19 2.14 -1.58 5.20
C ILE A 19 0.77 -2.05 5.67
N THR A 20 0.31 -1.52 6.81
CA THR A 20 -1.03 -1.80 7.32
C THR A 20 -2.06 -0.85 6.72
N SER A 21 -3.30 -1.33 6.55
CA SER A 21 -4.46 -0.53 6.13
C SER A 21 -4.97 0.46 7.19
N GLU A 22 -4.21 0.66 8.27
CA GLU A 22 -4.43 1.69 9.30
C GLU A 22 -4.07 3.11 8.80
N LEU A 23 -3.48 3.19 7.61
CA LEU A 23 -3.25 4.42 6.87
C LEU A 23 -4.54 4.88 6.19
N ARG A 24 -4.67 6.19 5.97
CA ARG A 24 -5.79 6.73 5.20
C ARG A 24 -5.70 6.25 3.75
N TYR A 25 -6.85 6.07 3.09
CA TYR A 25 -6.90 5.68 1.68
C TYR A 25 -6.02 6.56 0.76
N SER A 26 -5.98 7.88 0.99
CA SER A 26 -5.13 8.80 0.22
C SER A 26 -3.63 8.57 0.43
N GLU A 27 -3.22 8.08 1.60
CA GLU A 27 -1.84 7.72 1.91
C GLU A 27 -1.46 6.41 1.20
N LEU A 28 -2.37 5.43 1.22
CA LEU A 28 -2.21 4.16 0.49
C LEU A 28 -2.12 4.40 -1.02
N HIS A 29 -2.98 5.26 -1.57
CA HIS A 29 -2.97 5.60 -2.99
C HIS A 29 -1.61 6.18 -3.44
N ALA A 30 -1.06 7.14 -2.70
CA ALA A 30 0.23 7.74 -3.02
C ALA A 30 1.40 6.75 -2.92
N LEU A 31 1.30 5.77 -2.02
CA LEU A 31 2.29 4.70 -1.87
C LEU A 31 2.26 3.71 -3.02
N VAL A 32 1.06 3.30 -3.41
CA VAL A 32 0.81 2.41 -4.54
C VAL A 32 1.30 3.04 -5.83
N GLU A 33 0.95 4.31 -6.08
CA GLU A 33 1.40 5.05 -7.26
C GLU A 33 2.93 5.11 -7.35
N LYS A 34 3.60 5.43 -6.23
CA LYS A 34 5.07 5.45 -6.17
C LYS A 34 5.68 4.07 -6.39
N SER A 35 5.08 3.01 -5.85
CA SER A 35 5.59 1.64 -5.99
C SER A 35 5.51 1.18 -7.44
N ALA A 36 4.41 1.50 -8.12
CA ALA A 36 4.23 1.19 -9.54
C ALA A 36 5.27 1.87 -10.43
N VAL A 37 5.66 3.11 -10.11
CA VAL A 37 6.66 3.87 -10.89
C VAL A 37 8.08 3.35 -10.68
N LEU A 38 8.40 2.86 -9.48
CA LEU A 38 9.77 2.45 -9.15
C LEU A 38 10.14 1.08 -9.72
N GLU A 39 9.15 0.23 -10.03
CA GLU A 39 9.32 -1.11 -10.62
C GLU A 39 10.30 -2.04 -9.86
N ASN A 40 10.66 -1.69 -8.63
CA ASN A 40 11.81 -2.28 -7.91
C ASN A 40 11.38 -3.08 -6.65
N GLY A 41 10.14 -3.59 -6.64
CA GLY A 41 9.61 -4.37 -5.53
C GLY A 41 8.09 -4.52 -5.56
N ILE A 42 7.57 -5.37 -4.67
CA ILE A 42 6.13 -5.51 -4.43
C ILE A 42 5.79 -4.83 -3.10
N LEU A 43 4.84 -3.89 -3.13
CA LEU A 43 4.22 -3.31 -1.95
C LEU A 43 3.05 -4.21 -1.51
N THR A 44 3.17 -4.84 -0.36
CA THR A 44 2.12 -5.65 0.25
C THR A 44 1.33 -4.78 1.24
N ILE A 45 0.02 -4.66 1.02
CA ILE A 45 -0.90 -3.96 1.91
C ILE A 45 -1.62 -5.00 2.76
N LYS A 46 -1.33 -5.02 4.06
CA LYS A 46 -2.02 -5.86 5.04
C LYS A 46 -3.32 -5.19 5.46
N VAL A 47 -4.44 -5.77 5.04
CA VAL A 47 -5.78 -5.27 5.34
C VAL A 47 -6.23 -5.87 6.67
N LYS A 48 -6.27 -5.02 7.69
CA LYS A 48 -6.80 -5.36 9.01
C LYS A 48 -8.26 -4.98 9.12
N GLU A 49 -9.04 -5.79 9.84
CA GLU A 49 -10.41 -5.48 10.28
C GLU A 49 -11.32 -5.00 9.14
N CYS A 50 -11.03 -5.43 7.91
CA CYS A 50 -11.72 -4.98 6.70
C CYS A 50 -11.86 -3.45 6.57
N THR A 51 -10.82 -2.71 7.00
CA THR A 51 -10.80 -1.24 6.90
C THR A 51 -10.78 -0.72 5.47
N LEU A 52 -10.50 -1.58 4.48
CA LEU A 52 -10.63 -1.29 3.06
C LEU A 52 -11.74 -2.13 2.47
N GLY A 53 -12.66 -1.47 1.76
CA GLY A 53 -13.68 -2.13 0.97
C GLY A 53 -13.10 -2.75 -0.31
N THR A 54 -13.85 -3.68 -0.91
CA THR A 54 -13.48 -4.33 -2.17
C THR A 54 -13.23 -3.34 -3.31
N GLU A 55 -13.99 -2.23 -3.38
CA GLU A 55 -13.80 -1.19 -4.39
C GLU A 55 -12.47 -0.46 -4.23
N GLU A 56 -12.08 -0.15 -3.00
CA GLU A 56 -10.80 0.50 -2.67
C GLU A 56 -9.62 -0.42 -2.99
N ILE A 57 -9.74 -1.70 -2.63
CA ILE A 57 -8.73 -2.72 -2.97
C ILE A 57 -8.58 -2.84 -4.48
N ASN A 58 -9.68 -2.91 -5.23
CA ASN A 58 -9.64 -3.00 -6.68
C ASN A 58 -9.03 -1.75 -7.33
N ALA A 59 -9.34 -0.56 -6.81
CA ALA A 59 -8.77 0.70 -7.29
C ALA A 59 -7.26 0.74 -7.06
N LEU A 60 -6.80 0.38 -5.86
CA LEU A 60 -5.37 0.31 -5.52
C LEU A 60 -4.65 -0.79 -6.31
N ALA A 61 -5.26 -1.95 -6.49
CA ALA A 61 -4.70 -3.04 -7.32
C ALA A 61 -4.53 -2.60 -8.79
N LYS A 62 -5.51 -1.88 -9.33
CA LYS A 62 -5.43 -1.36 -10.70
C LYS A 62 -4.33 -0.30 -10.86
N LEU A 63 -4.15 0.54 -9.83
CA LEU A 63 -3.11 1.57 -9.82
C LEU A 63 -1.70 0.96 -9.67
N GLY A 64 -1.55 -0.02 -8.79
CA GLY A 64 -0.27 -0.68 -8.48
C GLY A 64 0.16 -1.76 -9.46
N GLY A 65 -0.81 -2.38 -10.15
CA GLY A 65 -0.59 -3.52 -11.02
C GLY A 65 0.13 -4.67 -10.31
N LYS A 66 1.12 -5.25 -10.99
CA LYS A 66 1.96 -6.36 -10.47
C LYS A 66 2.88 -5.96 -9.30
N TYR A 67 2.99 -4.67 -8.99
CA TYR A 67 3.87 -4.14 -7.95
C TYR A 67 3.14 -3.91 -6.63
N VAL A 68 1.87 -4.32 -6.54
CA VAL A 68 1.09 -4.26 -5.31
C VAL A 68 0.41 -5.60 -5.06
N ALA A 69 0.46 -6.03 -3.80
CA ALA A 69 -0.23 -7.21 -3.29
C ALA A 69 -1.07 -6.82 -2.07
N PHE A 70 -2.11 -7.61 -1.80
CA PHE A 70 -2.96 -7.42 -0.63
C PHE A 70 -2.95 -8.69 0.21
N ASP A 71 -2.72 -8.53 1.50
CA ASP A 71 -2.87 -9.58 2.49
C ASP A 71 -4.19 -9.33 3.24
N LEU A 72 -5.16 -10.20 3.01
CA LEU A 72 -6.52 -10.13 3.58
C LEU A 72 -6.73 -11.12 4.72
N THR A 73 -5.66 -11.72 5.25
CA THR A 73 -5.77 -12.77 6.30
C THR A 73 -6.27 -12.27 7.65
N GLU A 74 -6.21 -10.94 7.89
CA GLU A 74 -6.71 -10.28 9.11
C GLU A 74 -8.00 -9.47 8.87
N CYS A 75 -8.67 -9.74 7.74
CA CYS A 75 -10.10 -9.56 7.56
C CYS A 75 -10.80 -10.84 8.08
#